data_AF-A0A3M1M403-F1
#
_entry.id   AF-A0A3M1M403-F1
#
_cell.length_a   1.000
_cell.length_b   1.000
_cell.length_c   1.000
_cell.angle_alpha   90.00
_cell.angle_beta   90.00
_cell.angle_gamma   90.00
#
_symmetry.space_group_name_H-M   'P 1'
#
loop_
_entity.id
_entity.type
_entity.pdbx_description
1 polymer ?
#
loop_
_entity_poly.entity_id
_entity_poly.type
_entity_poly.pdbx_seq_one_letter_code
_entity_poly.pdbx_strand_id
1 'polypeptide(L)'
;PDAPAPRALPAPPEAPPRPVTTVRPGWLERGYAFDLTEGVLTHRTFIDGGVFGPAGRVRLDDTGTELGDVSERIHEIRPDDPLSATARMEQQSVMARGDWQVRIETASKMTATATEFVLEARVTCWEGEEQFHHVDWTHRIPRNGM
;
A
#
# COMPACT_ATOMS: atom_id res chain seq x y z
N PRO A 1 -33.67 6.67 -27.67
CA PRO A 1 -32.72 6.86 -28.80
C PRO A 1 -31.76 5.68 -28.87
N ASP A 2 -31.73 4.97 -30.00
CA ASP A 2 -30.80 3.87 -30.24
C ASP A 2 -29.36 4.38 -30.10
N ALA A 3 -28.69 4.00 -29.02
CA ALA A 3 -27.27 4.23 -28.90
C ALA A 3 -26.55 3.37 -29.95
N PRO A 4 -25.62 3.93 -30.74
CA PRO A 4 -24.89 3.14 -31.73
C PRO A 4 -24.13 2.01 -31.03
N ALA A 5 -24.13 0.83 -31.64
CA ALA A 5 -23.41 -0.32 -31.11
C ALA A 5 -21.91 0.01 -30.95
N PRO A 6 -21.25 -0.42 -29.85
CA PRO A 6 -19.83 -0.16 -29.65
C PRO A 6 -18.99 -0.70 -30.81
N ARG A 7 -18.05 0.10 -31.32
CA ARG A 7 -17.11 -0.34 -32.35
C ARG A 7 -16.23 -1.46 -31.78
N ALA A 8 -16.21 -2.61 -32.45
CA ALA A 8 -15.25 -3.66 -32.14
C ALA A 8 -13.81 -3.13 -32.31
N LEU A 9 -13.06 -3.10 -31.22
CA LEU A 9 -11.63 -2.79 -31.24
C LEU A 9 -10.85 -4.09 -31.49
N PRO A 10 -9.72 -4.04 -32.24
CA PRO A 10 -8.85 -5.20 -32.34
C PRO A 10 -8.35 -5.60 -30.95
N ALA A 11 -8.10 -6.89 -30.75
CA ALA A 11 -7.46 -7.36 -29.53
C ALA A 11 -6.11 -6.63 -29.34
N PRO A 12 -5.75 -6.23 -28.11
CA PRO A 12 -4.45 -5.65 -27.84
C PRO A 12 -3.34 -6.62 -28.29
N PRO A 13 -2.23 -6.12 -28.85
CA PRO A 13 -1.09 -6.98 -29.15
C PRO A 13 -0.56 -7.60 -27.85
N GLU A 14 -0.28 -8.90 -27.89
CA GLU A 14 0.34 -9.61 -26.78
C GLU A 14 1.86 -9.41 -26.83
N ALA A 15 2.44 -8.93 -25.72
CA ALA A 15 3.88 -8.80 -25.59
C ALA A 15 4.46 -10.11 -25.02
N PRO A 16 5.61 -10.60 -25.53
CA PRO A 16 6.27 -11.74 -24.92
C PRO A 16 6.68 -11.42 -23.47
N PRO A 17 6.71 -12.41 -22.57
CA PRO A 17 7.14 -12.20 -21.20
C PRO A 17 8.58 -11.72 -21.17
N ARG A 18 8.85 -10.70 -20.35
CA ARG A 18 10.21 -10.20 -20.13
C ARG A 18 10.85 -10.96 -18.97
N PRO A 19 12.15 -11.28 -19.05
CA PRO A 19 12.84 -12.00 -17.99
C PRO A 19 12.93 -11.15 -16.71
N VAL A 20 12.60 -11.77 -15.59
CA VAL A 20 12.65 -11.19 -14.25
C VAL A 20 13.33 -12.17 -13.31
N THR A 21 14.33 -11.71 -12.58
CA THR A 21 15.03 -12.49 -11.56
C THR A 21 14.54 -12.12 -10.17
N THR A 22 14.20 -13.10 -9.33
CA THR A 22 13.94 -12.85 -7.91
C THR A 22 15.27 -12.69 -7.17
N VAL A 23 15.51 -11.50 -6.62
CA VAL A 23 16.71 -11.17 -5.81
C VAL A 23 16.52 -11.60 -4.37
N ARG A 24 15.31 -11.41 -3.84
CA ARG A 24 14.92 -11.86 -2.49
C ARG A 24 13.48 -12.32 -2.54
N PRO A 25 13.14 -13.53 -2.06
CA PRO A 25 11.75 -13.96 -1.99
C PRO A 25 10.96 -13.05 -1.04
N GLY A 26 9.71 -12.81 -1.38
CA GLY A 26 8.76 -12.16 -0.50
C GLY A 26 8.01 -13.17 0.36
N TRP A 27 7.21 -12.65 1.27
CA TRP A 27 6.36 -13.44 2.14
C TRP A 27 5.15 -12.60 2.55
N LEU A 28 4.14 -13.28 3.08
CA LEU A 28 2.92 -12.68 3.55
C LEU A 28 2.58 -13.25 4.92
N GLU A 29 2.17 -12.38 5.81
CA GLU A 29 1.54 -12.74 7.07
C GLU A 29 0.21 -12.02 7.17
N ARG A 30 -0.80 -12.76 7.61
CA ARG A 30 -2.10 -12.21 7.95
C ARG A 30 -2.58 -12.88 9.21
N GLY A 31 -3.01 -12.08 10.17
CA GLY A 31 -3.42 -12.57 11.48
C GLY A 31 -4.41 -11.65 12.17
N TYR A 32 -5.11 -12.25 13.12
CA TYR A 32 -5.98 -11.55 14.05
C TYR A 32 -5.46 -11.78 15.47
N ALA A 33 -5.50 -10.74 16.30
CA ALA A 33 -5.22 -10.81 17.72
C ALA A 33 -6.36 -10.12 18.48
N PHE A 34 -6.71 -10.65 19.65
CA PHE A 34 -7.69 -10.02 20.53
C PHE A 34 -7.05 -9.79 21.90
N ASP A 35 -6.96 -8.54 22.32
CA ASP A 35 -6.51 -8.17 23.64
C ASP A 35 -7.67 -8.34 24.64
N LEU A 36 -7.56 -9.32 25.53
CA LEU A 36 -8.60 -9.62 26.52
C LEU A 36 -8.68 -8.58 27.65
N THR A 37 -7.65 -7.78 27.85
CA THR A 37 -7.60 -6.73 28.88
C THR A 37 -8.18 -5.43 28.36
N GLU A 38 -7.84 -5.07 27.11
CA GLU A 38 -8.28 -3.82 26.49
C GLU A 38 -9.54 -3.96 25.62
N GLY A 39 -9.94 -5.19 25.31
CA GLY A 39 -11.08 -5.49 24.43
C GLY A 39 -10.86 -5.12 22.96
N VAL A 40 -9.60 -5.03 22.51
CA VAL A 40 -9.25 -4.59 21.15
C VAL A 40 -9.03 -5.79 20.24
N LEU A 41 -9.75 -5.83 19.12
CA LEU A 41 -9.50 -6.73 18.01
C LEU A 41 -8.56 -6.04 17.01
N THR A 42 -7.41 -6.66 16.74
CA THR A 42 -6.43 -6.21 15.76
C THR A 42 -6.34 -7.19 14.61
N HIS A 43 -6.51 -6.71 13.38
CA HIS A 43 -6.22 -7.42 12.15
C HIS A 43 -4.97 -6.83 11.50
N ARG A 44 -3.91 -7.63 11.40
CA ARG A 44 -2.64 -7.25 10.78
C ARG A 44 -2.45 -8.01 9.47
N THR A 45 -2.03 -7.31 8.43
CA THR A 45 -1.53 -7.90 7.19
C THR A 45 -0.18 -7.28 6.86
N PHE A 46 0.83 -8.11 6.68
CA PHE A 46 2.15 -7.73 6.20
C PHE A 46 2.43 -8.45 4.88
N ILE A 47 2.96 -7.73 3.89
CA ILE A 47 3.28 -8.27 2.57
C ILE A 47 4.60 -7.68 2.09
N ASP A 48 5.58 -8.56 1.89
CA ASP A 48 6.86 -8.25 1.24
C ASP A 48 6.73 -8.52 -0.26
N GLY A 49 6.50 -7.44 -0.99
CA GLY A 49 6.09 -7.33 -2.40
C GLY A 49 4.88 -6.41 -2.59
N GLY A 50 4.35 -5.82 -1.51
CA GLY A 50 3.32 -4.78 -1.55
C GLY A 50 2.02 -5.24 -2.21
N VAL A 51 1.50 -4.45 -3.16
CA VAL A 51 0.25 -4.75 -3.89
C VAL A 51 0.42 -5.93 -4.87
N PHE A 52 1.65 -6.31 -5.19
CA PHE A 52 1.96 -7.40 -6.13
C PHE A 52 2.02 -8.78 -5.46
N GLY A 53 1.57 -8.90 -4.21
CA GLY A 53 1.66 -10.12 -3.43
C GLY A 53 3.06 -10.34 -2.85
N PRO A 54 3.42 -11.55 -2.41
CA PRO A 54 4.71 -11.83 -1.75
C PRO A 54 5.87 -11.93 -2.77
N ALA A 55 5.99 -10.96 -3.68
CA ALA A 55 7.01 -10.94 -4.74
C ALA A 55 8.43 -10.70 -4.21
N GLY A 56 8.54 -10.04 -3.05
CA GLY A 56 9.82 -9.66 -2.44
C GLY A 56 10.54 -8.59 -3.25
N ARG A 57 11.81 -8.86 -3.54
CA ARG A 57 12.65 -7.99 -4.35
C ARG A 57 12.98 -8.68 -5.67
N VAL A 58 12.68 -8.01 -6.77
CA VAL A 58 12.87 -8.54 -8.13
C VAL A 58 13.81 -7.64 -8.92
N ARG A 59 14.45 -8.20 -9.94
CA ARG A 59 15.25 -7.47 -10.92
C ARG A 59 14.66 -7.68 -12.30
N LEU A 60 14.44 -6.58 -13.01
CA LEU A 60 14.13 -6.60 -14.43
C LEU A 60 15.43 -6.86 -15.19
N ASP A 61 15.57 -8.02 -15.84
CA ASP A 61 16.85 -8.42 -16.41
C ASP A 61 17.22 -7.60 -17.66
N ASP A 62 16.22 -7.09 -18.38
CA ASP A 62 16.40 -6.19 -19.53
C ASP A 62 17.15 -4.89 -19.17
N THR A 63 16.93 -4.36 -17.96
CA THR A 63 17.45 -3.05 -17.54
C THR A 63 18.42 -3.12 -16.37
N GLY A 64 18.51 -4.28 -15.71
CA GLY A 64 19.20 -4.45 -14.43
C GLY A 64 18.56 -3.70 -13.27
N THR A 65 17.34 -3.19 -13.42
CA THR A 65 16.65 -2.41 -12.38
C THR A 65 16.04 -3.34 -11.34
N GLU A 66 16.39 -3.12 -10.08
CA GLU A 66 15.82 -3.84 -8.95
C GLU A 66 14.66 -3.05 -8.34
N LEU A 67 13.56 -3.74 -8.04
CA LEU A 67 12.31 -3.22 -7.50
C LEU A 67 11.94 -4.00 -6.25
N GLY A 68 11.44 -3.33 -5.23
CA GLY A 68 10.89 -3.98 -4.06
C GLY A 68 9.85 -3.11 -3.39
N ASP A 69 8.82 -3.73 -2.86
CA ASP A 69 7.75 -3.05 -2.15
C ASP A 69 7.49 -3.80 -0.84
N VAL A 70 7.19 -3.12 0.25
CA VAL A 70 6.76 -3.73 1.51
C VAL A 70 5.56 -2.96 1.99
N SER A 71 4.49 -3.65 2.38
CA SER A 71 3.28 -3.01 2.92
C SER A 71 2.84 -3.70 4.21
N GLU A 72 2.56 -2.90 5.23
CA GLU A 72 1.91 -3.32 6.46
C GLU A 72 0.59 -2.58 6.61
N ARG A 73 -0.45 -3.30 7.00
CA ARG A 73 -1.79 -2.77 7.27
C ARG A 73 -2.28 -3.30 8.59
N ILE A 74 -2.71 -2.40 9.46
CA ILE A 74 -3.22 -2.72 10.79
C ILE A 74 -4.60 -2.09 10.93
N HIS A 75 -5.60 -2.90 11.22
CA HIS A 75 -6.95 -2.44 11.54
C HIS A 75 -7.26 -2.82 12.98
N GLU A 76 -7.78 -1.88 13.76
CA GLU A 76 -8.10 -2.10 15.17
C GLU A 76 -9.52 -1.62 15.45
N ILE A 77 -10.22 -2.32 16.34
CA ILE A 77 -11.55 -1.93 16.79
C ILE A 77 -11.85 -2.54 18.16
N ARG A 78 -12.55 -1.79 19.02
CA ARG A 78 -13.26 -2.33 20.17
C ARG A 78 -14.68 -2.70 19.74
N PRO A 79 -15.13 -3.96 19.91
CA PRO A 79 -16.44 -4.41 19.43
C PRO A 79 -17.64 -3.63 19.98
N ASP A 80 -17.49 -3.02 21.16
CA ASP A 80 -18.51 -2.23 21.86
C ASP A 80 -18.46 -0.72 21.54
N ASP A 81 -17.41 -0.24 20.88
CA ASP A 81 -17.25 1.16 20.47
C ASP A 81 -16.86 1.26 18.99
N PRO A 82 -17.81 1.47 18.06
CA PRO A 82 -17.51 1.60 16.64
C PRO A 82 -16.66 2.83 16.29
N LEU A 83 -16.61 3.86 17.14
CA LEU A 83 -15.76 5.04 16.93
C LEU A 83 -14.29 4.79 17.29
N SER A 84 -14.00 3.69 18.00
CA SER A 84 -12.63 3.24 18.26
C SER A 84 -11.92 2.68 17.02
N ALA A 85 -12.64 2.45 15.92
CA ALA A 85 -12.09 1.85 14.72
C ALA A 85 -10.93 2.69 14.15
N THR A 86 -9.79 2.04 13.94
CA THR A 86 -8.63 2.65 13.26
C THR A 86 -8.16 1.77 12.11
N ALA A 87 -7.67 2.40 11.05
CA ALA A 87 -6.98 1.74 9.96
C ALA A 87 -5.65 2.44 9.71
N ARG A 88 -4.55 1.73 9.83
CA ARG A 88 -3.18 2.21 9.57
C ARG A 88 -2.58 1.43 8.41
N MET A 89 -1.78 2.13 7.60
CA MET A 89 -0.98 1.53 6.55
C MET A 89 0.39 2.19 6.53
N GLU A 90 1.43 1.37 6.46
CA GLU A 90 2.78 1.79 6.12
C GLU A 90 3.21 1.06 4.86
N GLN A 91 3.88 1.75 3.95
CA GLN A 91 4.39 1.14 2.72
C GLN A 91 5.72 1.78 2.35
N GLN A 92 6.68 0.93 1.98
CA GLN A 92 7.95 1.32 1.43
C GLN A 92 8.07 0.75 0.01
N SER A 93 8.46 1.58 -0.95
CA SER A 93 8.87 1.17 -2.30
C SER A 93 10.34 1.53 -2.49
N VAL A 94 11.11 0.63 -3.08
CA VAL A 94 12.53 0.82 -3.38
C VAL A 94 12.81 0.50 -4.84
N MET A 95 13.65 1.31 -5.46
CA MET A 95 14.13 1.12 -6.83
C MET A 95 15.65 1.33 -6.83
N ALA A 96 16.40 0.45 -7.50
CA ALA A 96 17.85 0.59 -7.58
C ALA A 96 18.42 0.12 -8.92
N ARG A 97 19.50 0.75 -9.36
CA ARG A 97 20.29 0.35 -10.53
C ARG A 97 21.70 0.97 -10.46
N GLY A 98 22.71 0.14 -10.21
CA GLY A 98 24.07 0.63 -9.98
C GLY A 98 24.11 1.53 -8.74
N ASP A 99 24.68 2.72 -8.88
CA ASP A 99 24.77 3.70 -7.78
C ASP A 99 23.45 4.45 -7.52
N TRP A 100 22.50 4.39 -8.46
CA TRP A 100 21.18 5.02 -8.29
C TRP A 100 20.28 4.18 -7.38
N GLN A 101 19.76 4.81 -6.33
CA GLN A 101 18.87 4.18 -5.36
C GLN A 101 17.78 5.18 -4.96
N VAL A 102 16.52 4.75 -5.00
CA VAL A 102 15.37 5.53 -4.57
C VAL A 102 14.59 4.74 -3.54
N ARG A 103 14.16 5.42 -2.48
CA ARG A 103 13.23 4.90 -1.48
C ARG A 103 12.06 5.87 -1.37
N ILE A 104 10.85 5.33 -1.30
CA ILE A 104 9.62 6.09 -1.06
C ILE A 104 8.92 5.42 0.09
N GLU A 105 8.65 6.17 1.15
CA GLU A 105 7.87 5.72 2.29
C GLU A 105 6.57 6.49 2.35
N THR A 106 5.49 5.76 2.54
CA THR A 106 4.16 6.32 2.71
C THR A 106 3.56 5.75 3.99
N ALA A 107 2.90 6.60 4.76
CA ALA A 107 2.08 6.14 5.86
C ALA A 107 0.73 6.82 5.81
N SER A 108 -0.32 6.11 6.23
CA SER A 108 -1.64 6.68 6.39
C SER A 108 -2.33 6.09 7.61
N LYS A 109 -3.18 6.90 8.24
CA LYS A 109 -4.01 6.52 9.37
C LYS A 109 -5.39 7.12 9.19
N MET A 110 -6.41 6.29 9.37
CA MET A 110 -7.80 6.72 9.39
C MET A 110 -8.41 6.42 10.75
N THR A 111 -9.10 7.40 11.32
CA THR A 111 -9.95 7.27 12.51
C THR A 111 -11.34 7.83 12.21
N ALA A 112 -12.30 7.58 13.11
CA ALA A 112 -13.64 8.11 12.99
C ALA A 112 -14.03 8.94 14.22
N THR A 113 -14.81 9.97 13.99
CA THR A 113 -15.63 10.65 15.00
C THR A 113 -17.09 10.36 14.72
N ALA A 114 -17.99 10.86 15.57
CA ALA A 114 -19.43 10.76 15.34
C ALA A 114 -19.88 11.40 14.01
N THR A 115 -19.11 12.34 13.45
CA THR A 115 -19.52 13.14 12.28
C THR A 115 -18.54 13.11 11.13
N GLU A 116 -17.32 12.61 11.30
CA GLU A 116 -16.25 12.68 10.30
C GLU A 116 -15.37 11.42 10.31
N PHE A 117 -14.79 11.08 9.16
CA PHE A 117 -13.56 10.31 9.09
C PHE A 117 -12.38 11.26 9.00
N VAL A 118 -11.33 10.99 9.78
CA VAL A 118 -10.10 11.78 9.79
C VAL A 118 -9.00 10.92 9.17
N LEU A 119 -8.49 11.33 8.02
CA LEU A 119 -7.38 10.68 7.32
C LEU A 119 -6.12 11.53 7.46
N GLU A 120 -5.11 10.95 8.08
CA GLU A 120 -3.76 11.49 8.19
C GLU A 120 -2.89 10.72 7.20
N ALA A 121 -2.06 11.40 6.41
CA ALA A 121 -1.14 10.74 5.48
C ALA A 121 0.17 11.50 5.36
N ARG A 122 1.25 10.76 5.08
CA ARG A 122 2.57 11.31 4.79
C ARG A 122 3.26 10.53 3.67
N VAL A 123 4.07 11.23 2.90
CA VAL A 123 4.96 10.68 1.88
C VAL A 123 6.33 11.29 2.07
N THR A 124 7.35 10.46 2.06
CA THR A 124 8.75 10.90 2.07
C THR A 124 9.50 10.15 0.97
N CYS A 125 10.33 10.87 0.22
CA CYS A 125 11.12 10.31 -0.87
C CYS A 125 12.60 10.63 -0.68
N TRP A 126 13.44 9.63 -0.96
CA TRP A 126 14.90 9.72 -0.85
C TRP A 126 15.57 9.27 -2.14
N GLU A 127 16.70 9.90 -2.45
CA GLU A 127 17.70 9.40 -3.39
C GLU A 127 18.96 9.08 -2.59
N GLY A 128 19.32 7.79 -2.53
CA GLY A 128 20.26 7.28 -1.53
C GLY A 128 19.80 7.64 -0.11
N GLU A 129 20.60 8.44 0.59
CA GLU A 129 20.31 8.95 1.93
C GLU A 129 19.74 10.38 1.93
N GLU A 130 19.72 11.05 0.78
CA GLU A 130 19.24 12.43 0.67
C GLU A 130 17.73 12.46 0.52
N GLN A 131 17.03 13.04 1.50
CA GLN A 131 15.60 13.29 1.39
C GLN A 131 15.36 14.49 0.46
N PHE A 132 14.74 14.25 -0.70
CA PHE A 132 14.44 15.31 -1.67
C PHE A 132 12.97 15.74 -1.66
N HIS A 133 12.08 14.97 -1.02
CA HIS A 133 10.67 15.31 -0.92
C HIS A 133 10.05 14.81 0.39
N HIS A 134 9.17 15.63 0.96
CA HIS A 134 8.32 15.28 2.08
C HIS A 134 7.03 16.07 2.02
N VAL A 135 5.91 15.40 2.31
CA VAL A 135 4.61 16.04 2.47
C VAL A 135 3.78 15.23 3.46
N ASP A 136 3.06 15.93 4.33
CA ASP A 136 2.03 15.37 5.19
C ASP A 136 0.75 16.21 5.07
N TRP A 137 -0.39 15.56 5.24
CA TRP A 137 -1.68 16.23 5.22
C TRP A 137 -2.71 15.49 6.05
N THR A 138 -3.75 16.24 6.43
CA THR A 138 -4.94 15.70 7.05
C THR A 138 -6.15 16.06 6.20
N HIS A 139 -7.02 15.08 5.96
CA HIS A 139 -8.29 15.27 5.27
C HIS A 139 -9.44 14.79 6.16
N ARG A 140 -10.52 15.57 6.19
CA ARG A 140 -11.73 15.24 6.95
C ARG A 140 -12.88 15.00 5.99
N ILE A 141 -13.56 13.87 6.14
CA ILE A 141 -14.68 13.46 5.29
C ILE A 141 -15.93 13.38 6.16
N PRO A 142 -16.97 14.20 5.91
CA PRO A 142 -18.23 14.12 6.67
C PRO A 142 -18.93 12.76 6.54
N ARG A 143 -19.55 12.30 7.63
CA ARG A 143 -20.42 11.12 7.66
C ARG A 143 -21.83 11.51 7.26
N ASN A 144 -22.11 11.50 5.96
CA ASN A 144 -23.40 11.89 5.39
C ASN A 144 -24.46 10.79 5.56
N GLY A 145 -24.83 10.46 6.80
CA GLY A 145 -25.85 9.45 7.13
C GLY A 145 -25.29 8.02 7.36
N MET A 146 -23.99 7.89 7.64
CA MET A 146 -23.36 6.66 8.16
C MET A 146 -23.10 6.74 9.64
#